data_AF-A0A3T1D1N4-F1
#
_entry.id   AF-A0A3T1D1N4-F1
#
_cell.length_a   1.000
_cell.length_b   1.000
_cell.length_c   1.000
_cell.angle_alpha   90.00
_cell.angle_beta   90.00
_cell.angle_gamma   90.00
#
_symmetry.space_group_name_H-M   'P 1'
#
loop_
_entity.id
_entity.type
_entity.pdbx_description
1 polymer ?
#
loop_
_entity_poly.entity_id
_entity_poly.type
_entity_poly.pdbx_seq_one_letter_code
_entity_poly.pdbx_strand_id
1 'polypeptide(L)'
;MKNKIYLDGSKPTYKGNLHLHTTWSDGSLPAAEVVQAFKEKGYQFISISDHDIYSRTDEFNSADFITIPGMERGGLNPVLDKDPGYHIGVIDDPTVEPEEERFEHLQTFSTPIPWEGDHSPQVLIDKMRAHGNLVIFNHPEWHLTRFEDMVKYDGFFAIEIYNHATEWSTSSSYGAAYWDHALQNGKRVFGIAGDDSHEHNPNWKVPEYGGGWVKVQSAALTHVDIVQSLKQGQFYSSSGPEIYDLRVEDGQLSIECSPCKFIMFKAFPLRGPFVGNYESGEPVSQASMAIEEDMEYIRVECIDFQGNVAWSNPVFVADLIQGGE
;
A
#
# COMPACT_ATOMS: atom_id res chain seq x y z
N MET A 1 13.74 16.65 -19.61
CA MET A 1 13.05 16.13 -18.41
C MET A 1 13.65 16.73 -17.16
N LYS A 2 12.83 17.00 -16.14
CA LYS A 2 13.23 17.54 -14.84
C LYS A 2 13.87 16.44 -13.98
N ASN A 3 14.96 16.79 -13.28
CA ASN A 3 15.52 15.93 -12.24
C ASN A 3 14.58 15.90 -11.03
N LYS A 4 14.31 14.72 -10.49
CA LYS A 4 13.39 14.54 -9.36
C LYS A 4 13.81 13.35 -8.52
N ILE A 5 13.92 13.56 -7.21
CA ILE A 5 14.21 12.51 -6.24
C ILE A 5 12.88 12.02 -5.67
N TYR A 6 12.64 10.72 -5.75
CA TYR A 6 11.44 10.06 -5.21
C TYR A 6 11.75 9.43 -3.85
N LEU A 7 12.92 8.79 -3.74
CA LEU A 7 13.50 8.27 -2.51
C LEU A 7 14.97 8.67 -2.47
N ASP A 8 15.42 9.18 -1.32
CA ASP A 8 16.78 9.65 -1.05
C ASP A 8 17.38 8.76 0.04
N GLY A 9 18.38 7.95 -0.32
CA GLY A 9 19.01 7.01 0.61
C GLY A 9 19.67 7.62 1.85
N SER A 10 19.79 8.96 1.92
CA SER A 10 20.28 9.66 3.11
C SER A 10 19.19 10.04 4.13
N LYS A 11 17.90 9.89 3.79
CA LYS A 11 16.78 10.32 4.62
C LYS A 11 16.27 9.21 5.54
N PRO A 12 15.74 9.59 6.72
CA PRO A 12 15.11 8.62 7.61
C PRO A 12 13.89 7.96 6.97
N THR A 13 13.75 6.66 7.23
CA THR A 13 12.62 5.86 6.77
C THR A 13 12.00 5.08 7.92
N TYR A 14 10.70 4.86 7.85
CA TYR A 14 9.92 4.14 8.85
C TYR A 14 9.17 2.99 8.19
N LYS A 15 9.30 1.78 8.74
CA LYS A 15 8.57 0.59 8.27
C LYS A 15 7.20 0.58 8.93
N GLY A 16 6.15 0.36 8.15
CA GLY A 16 4.80 0.27 8.67
C GLY A 16 3.93 -0.77 8.01
N ASN A 17 2.87 -1.15 8.72
CA ASN A 17 1.79 -1.98 8.21
C ASN A 17 0.47 -1.22 8.28
N LEU A 18 -0.34 -1.26 7.22
CA LEU A 18 -1.58 -0.49 7.13
C LEU A 18 -2.84 -1.35 7.22
N HIS A 19 -2.69 -2.66 7.41
CA HIS A 19 -3.79 -3.62 7.34
C HIS A 19 -3.56 -4.80 8.29
N LEU A 20 -4.31 -4.84 9.39
CA LEU A 20 -4.26 -5.89 10.42
C LEU A 20 -5.49 -5.82 11.33
N HIS A 21 -5.77 -6.91 12.04
CA HIS A 21 -6.96 -7.06 12.87
C HIS A 21 -6.64 -7.45 14.31
N THR A 22 -7.58 -7.15 15.22
CA THR A 22 -7.47 -7.46 16.64
C THR A 22 -8.74 -8.14 17.13
N THR A 23 -8.81 -8.44 18.42
CA THR A 23 -10.04 -8.95 19.05
C THR A 23 -11.22 -7.97 19.05
N TRP A 24 -11.05 -6.75 18.55
CA TRP A 24 -12.18 -5.84 18.39
C TRP A 24 -13.09 -6.27 17.24
N SER A 25 -12.52 -6.87 16.18
CA SER A 25 -13.27 -7.56 15.13
C SER A 25 -13.06 -9.08 15.21
N ASP A 26 -12.29 -9.67 14.30
CA ASP A 26 -12.10 -11.12 14.16
C ASP A 26 -10.64 -11.58 14.25
N GLY A 27 -9.73 -10.68 14.63
CA GLY A 27 -8.38 -11.03 15.04
C GLY A 27 -8.33 -11.79 16.37
N SER A 28 -7.23 -12.52 16.59
CA SER A 28 -7.09 -13.43 17.74
C SER A 28 -6.47 -12.82 18.99
N LEU A 29 -5.85 -11.64 18.86
CA LEU A 29 -5.08 -11.00 19.95
C LEU A 29 -5.59 -9.58 20.28
N PRO A 30 -5.54 -9.17 21.56
CA PRO A 30 -5.85 -7.81 21.96
C PRO A 30 -4.93 -6.79 21.29
N ALA A 31 -5.45 -5.58 21.01
CA ALA A 31 -4.71 -4.51 20.33
C ALA A 31 -3.32 -4.23 20.94
N ALA A 32 -3.19 -4.23 22.26
CA ALA A 32 -1.90 -4.02 22.94
C ALA A 32 -0.87 -5.13 22.63
N GLU A 33 -1.31 -6.38 22.51
CA GLU A 33 -0.46 -7.52 22.17
C GLU A 33 -0.06 -7.49 20.69
N VAL A 34 -0.99 -7.10 19.81
CA VAL A 34 -0.70 -6.90 18.38
C VAL A 34 0.33 -5.78 18.17
N VAL A 35 0.15 -4.64 18.84
CA VAL A 35 1.15 -3.55 18.85
C VAL A 35 2.51 -4.05 19.27
N GLN A 36 2.58 -4.84 20.35
CA GLN A 36 3.83 -5.40 20.84
C GLN A 36 4.47 -6.36 19.82
N ALA A 37 3.68 -7.21 19.16
CA ALA A 37 4.16 -8.13 18.14
C ALA A 37 4.79 -7.40 16.93
N PHE A 38 4.19 -6.30 16.47
CA PHE A 38 4.76 -5.48 15.40
C PHE A 38 6.01 -4.71 15.84
N LYS A 39 6.05 -4.19 17.06
CA LYS A 39 7.27 -3.59 17.65
C LYS A 39 8.43 -4.59 17.67
N GLU A 40 8.17 -5.83 18.10
CA GLU A 40 9.17 -6.91 18.12
C GLU A 40 9.67 -7.31 16.73
N LYS A 41 8.85 -7.13 15.69
CA LYS A 41 9.25 -7.29 14.28
C LYS A 41 9.91 -6.04 13.68
N GLY A 42 10.17 -5.01 14.47
CA GLY A 42 10.89 -3.81 14.04
C GLY A 42 10.06 -2.88 13.14
N TYR A 43 8.73 -2.88 13.27
CA TYR A 43 7.88 -1.86 12.67
C TYR A 43 7.91 -0.58 13.52
N GLN A 44 7.76 0.58 12.87
CA GLN A 44 7.71 1.90 13.51
C GLN A 44 6.30 2.50 13.47
N PHE A 45 5.42 2.01 12.60
CA PHE A 45 4.02 2.37 12.71
C PHE A 45 3.09 1.27 12.23
N ILE A 46 1.87 1.27 12.74
CA ILE A 46 0.80 0.42 12.24
C ILE A 46 -0.52 1.19 12.12
N SER A 47 -1.45 0.69 11.31
CA SER A 47 -2.87 1.04 11.41
C SER A 47 -3.65 -0.17 11.89
N ILE A 48 -4.35 -0.06 13.02
CA ILE A 48 -5.27 -1.11 13.48
C ILE A 48 -6.57 -0.94 12.69
N SER A 49 -6.87 -1.89 11.81
CA SER A 49 -7.91 -1.76 10.80
C SER A 49 -9.02 -2.79 10.99
N ASP A 50 -9.44 -3.02 12.23
CA ASP A 50 -10.55 -3.93 12.56
C ASP A 50 -11.80 -3.69 11.69
N HIS A 51 -12.47 -4.78 11.31
CA HIS A 51 -13.65 -4.73 10.48
C HIS A 51 -14.78 -3.88 11.08
N ASP A 52 -15.21 -2.86 10.34
CA ASP A 52 -16.33 -1.98 10.67
C ASP A 52 -16.24 -1.31 12.06
N ILE A 53 -15.02 -1.17 12.59
CA ILE A 53 -14.73 -0.53 13.88
C ILE A 53 -13.58 0.45 13.68
N TYR A 54 -13.88 1.74 13.78
CA TYR A 54 -12.84 2.77 13.66
C TYR A 54 -12.02 2.87 14.93
N SER A 55 -10.71 2.70 14.83
CA SER A 55 -9.81 2.71 15.98
C SER A 55 -8.95 3.98 16.00
N ARG A 56 -8.93 4.68 17.15
CA ARG A 56 -7.94 5.75 17.45
C ARG A 56 -7.14 5.32 18.66
N THR A 57 -5.85 5.02 18.50
CA THR A 57 -5.11 4.29 19.53
C THR A 57 -3.81 4.98 19.94
N ASP A 58 -3.86 6.32 20.04
CA ASP A 58 -2.72 7.17 20.38
C ASP A 58 -2.06 6.80 21.72
N GLU A 59 -2.79 6.12 22.61
CA GLU A 59 -2.25 5.57 23.86
C GLU A 59 -1.12 4.55 23.67
N PHE A 60 -0.98 3.96 22.47
CA PHE A 60 0.10 3.03 22.14
C PHE A 60 1.36 3.72 21.58
N ASN A 61 1.29 5.03 21.33
CA ASN A 61 2.40 5.81 20.77
C ASN A 61 3.57 5.88 21.76
N SER A 62 4.77 5.73 21.22
CA SER A 62 6.06 5.95 21.88
C SER A 62 6.98 6.78 21.00
N ALA A 63 8.19 7.08 21.47
CA ALA A 63 9.16 7.86 20.70
C ALA A 63 9.62 7.18 19.40
N ASP A 64 9.48 5.85 19.33
CA ASP A 64 9.95 4.97 18.28
C ASP A 64 8.84 4.17 17.59
N PHE A 65 7.58 4.40 17.97
CA PHE A 65 6.43 3.74 17.37
C PHE A 65 5.17 4.60 17.45
N ILE A 66 4.36 4.61 16.39
CA ILE A 66 3.03 5.24 16.41
C ILE A 66 1.95 4.32 15.84
N THR A 67 0.72 4.52 16.25
CA THR A 67 -0.46 4.00 15.54
C THR A 67 -1.06 5.12 14.69
N ILE A 68 -1.60 4.73 13.54
CA ILE A 68 -2.39 5.60 12.68
C ILE A 68 -3.85 5.14 12.82
N PRO A 69 -4.79 6.04 13.15
CA PRO A 69 -6.18 5.66 13.25
C PRO A 69 -6.73 5.14 11.92
N GLY A 70 -7.59 4.12 11.97
CA GLY A 70 -8.12 3.48 10.77
C GLY A 70 -9.18 2.43 11.05
N MET A 71 -9.69 1.85 9.96
CA MET A 71 -10.61 0.70 9.96
C MET A 71 -10.52 -0.01 8.60
N GLU A 72 -10.92 -1.27 8.53
CA GLU A 72 -11.33 -1.89 7.27
C GLU A 72 -12.85 -1.91 7.20
N ARG A 73 -13.41 -1.35 6.14
CA ARG A 73 -14.85 -1.23 5.95
C ARG A 73 -15.27 -1.93 4.69
N GLY A 74 -16.19 -2.88 4.80
CA GLY A 74 -16.55 -3.69 3.66
C GLY A 74 -17.34 -4.93 4.03
N GLY A 75 -17.52 -5.79 3.03
CA GLY A 75 -17.94 -7.16 3.26
C GLY A 75 -18.27 -7.87 1.96
N LEU A 76 -18.40 -9.18 2.06
CA LEU A 76 -18.95 -10.00 0.99
C LEU A 76 -20.41 -9.60 0.72
N ASN A 77 -20.77 -9.49 -0.56
CA ASN A 77 -22.15 -9.20 -0.91
C ASN A 77 -23.03 -10.45 -0.63
N PRO A 78 -24.12 -10.33 0.16
CA PRO A 78 -25.01 -11.46 0.41
C PRO A 78 -25.84 -11.86 -0.81
N VAL A 79 -25.88 -11.05 -1.88
CA VAL A 79 -26.61 -11.35 -3.11
C VAL A 79 -25.75 -12.22 -4.05
N LEU A 80 -25.94 -13.54 -3.93
CA LEU A 80 -25.36 -14.57 -4.79
C LEU A 80 -25.79 -14.40 -6.26
N ASP A 81 -25.03 -13.61 -7.03
CA ASP A 81 -24.95 -13.59 -8.52
C ASP A 81 -24.54 -12.23 -9.13
N LYS A 82 -24.41 -11.15 -8.34
CA LYS A 82 -24.29 -9.79 -8.90
C LYS A 82 -23.03 -9.01 -8.58
N ASP A 83 -22.33 -9.31 -7.49
CA ASP A 83 -21.05 -8.68 -7.12
C ASP A 83 -20.41 -9.51 -5.98
N PRO A 84 -19.10 -9.74 -5.95
CA PRO A 84 -18.47 -10.47 -4.85
C PRO A 84 -18.35 -9.70 -3.52
N GLY A 85 -18.58 -8.37 -3.52
CA GLY A 85 -18.35 -7.50 -2.37
C GLY A 85 -17.03 -6.75 -2.49
N TYR A 86 -16.68 -5.99 -1.46
CA TYR A 86 -15.47 -5.17 -1.45
C TYR A 86 -15.05 -4.85 -0.02
N HIS A 87 -13.74 -4.74 0.21
CA HIS A 87 -13.17 -4.12 1.39
C HIS A 87 -12.41 -2.84 1.04
N ILE A 88 -12.60 -1.83 1.89
CA ILE A 88 -11.97 -0.53 1.80
C ILE A 88 -11.25 -0.27 3.12
N GLY A 89 -9.92 -0.23 3.07
CA GLY A 89 -9.09 0.22 4.17
C GLY A 89 -9.14 1.74 4.26
N VAL A 90 -9.14 2.29 5.47
CA VAL A 90 -9.04 3.72 5.69
C VAL A 90 -8.03 4.05 6.77
N ILE A 91 -7.29 5.13 6.58
CA ILE A 91 -6.44 5.73 7.59
C ILE A 91 -6.75 7.22 7.72
N ASP A 92 -6.74 7.74 8.95
CA ASP A 92 -7.02 9.17 9.23
C ASP A 92 -5.99 10.06 8.52
N ASP A 93 -6.49 11.05 7.77
CA ASP A 93 -5.68 12.11 7.18
C ASP A 93 -5.74 13.37 8.06
N PRO A 94 -4.75 13.61 8.94
CA PRO A 94 -4.76 14.76 9.85
C PRO A 94 -4.39 16.06 9.12
N THR A 95 -4.13 16.01 7.81
CA THR A 95 -3.67 17.15 7.01
C THR A 95 -4.81 17.88 6.29
N VAL A 96 -6.05 17.39 6.45
CA VAL A 96 -7.25 17.96 5.85
C VAL A 96 -8.27 18.35 6.91
N GLU A 97 -9.06 19.38 6.61
CA GLU A 97 -10.30 19.66 7.33
C GLU A 97 -11.38 18.74 6.75
N PRO A 98 -12.03 17.89 7.55
CA PRO A 98 -13.03 16.96 7.04
C PRO A 98 -14.37 17.70 6.77
N GLU A 99 -15.15 17.21 5.82
CA GLU A 99 -16.49 17.71 5.52
C GLU A 99 -17.53 17.23 6.56
N GLU A 100 -17.28 16.05 7.15
CA GLU A 100 -18.06 15.45 8.21
C GLU A 100 -17.19 15.20 9.45
N GLU A 101 -17.81 15.02 10.63
CA GLU A 101 -17.07 14.78 11.87
C GLU A 101 -16.20 13.52 11.77
N ARG A 102 -14.93 13.62 12.19
CA ARG A 102 -14.05 12.45 12.19
C ARG A 102 -14.61 11.36 13.10
N PHE A 103 -14.41 10.11 12.71
CA PHE A 103 -14.87 8.97 13.50
C PHE A 103 -14.19 8.87 14.86
N GLU A 104 -14.92 8.38 15.86
CA GLU A 104 -14.44 8.22 17.24
C GLU A 104 -13.72 6.87 17.45
N HIS A 105 -13.00 6.75 18.58
CA HIS A 105 -12.40 5.48 18.99
C HIS A 105 -13.48 4.42 19.26
N LEU A 106 -13.31 3.24 18.67
CA LEU A 106 -14.25 2.11 18.74
C LEU A 106 -15.66 2.46 18.24
N GLN A 107 -15.75 3.44 17.34
CA GLN A 107 -17.00 3.69 16.65
C GLN A 107 -17.32 2.50 15.74
N THR A 108 -18.47 1.87 16.01
CA THR A 108 -18.95 0.72 15.25
C THR A 108 -19.95 1.15 14.19
N PHE A 109 -20.03 0.36 13.13
CA PHE A 109 -20.94 0.63 12.02
C PHE A 109 -21.79 -0.60 11.69
N SER A 110 -22.99 -0.35 11.18
CA SER A 110 -23.94 -1.43 10.84
C SER A 110 -23.48 -2.23 9.63
N THR A 111 -23.61 -3.56 9.74
CA THR A 111 -23.40 -4.55 8.68
C THR A 111 -24.69 -5.36 8.42
N PRO A 112 -24.90 -5.93 7.22
CA PRO A 112 -24.08 -5.73 6.02
C PRO A 112 -24.20 -4.29 5.49
N ILE A 113 -23.18 -3.83 4.77
CA ILE A 113 -23.21 -2.52 4.11
C ILE A 113 -24.36 -2.53 3.08
N PRO A 114 -25.23 -1.50 3.05
CA PRO A 114 -26.29 -1.42 2.05
C PRO A 114 -25.72 -1.48 0.63
N TRP A 115 -26.28 -2.38 -0.18
CA TRP A 115 -25.95 -2.49 -1.60
C TRP A 115 -27.01 -1.78 -2.44
N GLU A 116 -26.65 -0.63 -3.01
CA GLU A 116 -27.53 0.19 -3.84
C GLU A 116 -27.25 0.02 -5.35
N GLY A 117 -26.32 -0.86 -5.71
CA GLY A 117 -25.89 -1.11 -7.09
C GLY A 117 -24.37 -1.04 -7.24
N ASP A 118 -23.92 -0.99 -8.48
CA ASP A 118 -22.50 -0.92 -8.85
C ASP A 118 -21.78 0.34 -8.35
N HIS A 119 -22.49 1.40 -7.97
CA HIS A 119 -21.91 2.60 -7.38
C HIS A 119 -21.68 2.50 -5.86
N SER A 120 -22.09 1.41 -5.19
CA SER A 120 -21.95 1.25 -3.73
C SER A 120 -20.50 1.42 -3.24
N PRO A 121 -19.46 0.89 -3.94
CA PRO A 121 -18.07 1.16 -3.57
C PRO A 121 -17.71 2.65 -3.64
N GLN A 122 -18.16 3.36 -4.68
CA GLN A 122 -17.91 4.80 -4.80
C GLN A 122 -18.55 5.59 -3.66
N VAL A 123 -19.80 5.28 -3.32
CA VAL A 123 -20.51 5.91 -2.18
C VAL A 123 -19.74 5.70 -0.88
N LEU A 124 -19.19 4.50 -0.67
CA LEU A 124 -18.38 4.25 0.51
C LEU A 124 -17.07 5.07 0.48
N ILE A 125 -16.35 5.07 -0.65
CA ILE A 125 -15.10 5.83 -0.80
C ILE A 125 -15.33 7.32 -0.51
N ASP A 126 -16.36 7.91 -1.11
CA ASP A 126 -16.70 9.33 -0.93
C ASP A 126 -17.04 9.63 0.52
N LYS A 127 -17.84 8.78 1.16
CA LYS A 127 -18.16 8.91 2.59
C LYS A 127 -16.89 8.86 3.45
N MET A 128 -16.01 7.89 3.23
CA MET A 128 -14.78 7.76 4.03
C MET A 128 -13.88 9.00 3.87
N ARG A 129 -13.79 9.56 2.66
CA ARG A 129 -13.07 10.80 2.38
C ARG A 129 -13.71 12.01 3.07
N ALA A 130 -15.05 12.12 3.07
CA ALA A 130 -15.78 13.20 3.72
C ALA A 130 -15.46 13.28 5.22
N HIS A 131 -15.24 12.13 5.88
CA HIS A 131 -14.77 12.04 7.27
C HIS A 131 -13.25 12.23 7.45
N GLY A 132 -12.53 12.69 6.42
CA GLY A 132 -11.11 13.04 6.49
C GLY A 132 -10.16 11.84 6.47
N ASN A 133 -10.49 10.77 5.73
CA ASN A 133 -9.62 9.60 5.59
C ASN A 133 -8.94 9.53 4.22
N LEU A 134 -7.73 8.99 4.21
CA LEU A 134 -7.16 8.36 3.03
C LEU A 134 -7.77 6.97 2.85
N VAL A 135 -8.11 6.63 1.61
CA VAL A 135 -8.85 5.43 1.27
C VAL A 135 -7.98 4.46 0.46
N ILE A 136 -7.96 3.19 0.85
CA ILE A 136 -7.21 2.09 0.25
C ILE A 136 -8.22 1.08 -0.30
N PHE A 137 -8.06 0.65 -1.54
CA PHE A 137 -8.81 -0.48 -2.08
C PHE A 137 -8.12 -1.78 -1.66
N ASN A 138 -8.68 -2.50 -0.70
CA ASN A 138 -8.03 -3.67 -0.10
C ASN A 138 -8.19 -4.92 -0.97
N HIS A 139 -7.17 -5.79 -0.92
CA HIS A 139 -7.06 -7.12 -1.55
C HIS A 139 -8.07 -7.42 -2.67
N PRO A 140 -7.98 -6.72 -3.82
CA PRO A 140 -8.97 -6.85 -4.89
C PRO A 140 -9.06 -8.28 -5.45
N GLU A 141 -7.95 -9.03 -5.44
CA GLU A 141 -7.92 -10.41 -5.91
C GLU A 141 -8.73 -11.36 -5.01
N TRP A 142 -8.59 -11.27 -3.68
CA TRP A 142 -9.36 -12.07 -2.73
C TRP A 142 -10.87 -11.82 -2.87
N HIS A 143 -11.22 -10.55 -3.09
CA HIS A 143 -12.59 -10.13 -3.38
C HIS A 143 -13.10 -10.50 -4.77
N LEU A 144 -12.31 -11.17 -5.63
CA LEU A 144 -12.70 -11.48 -7.02
C LEU A 144 -13.15 -10.23 -7.80
N THR A 145 -12.60 -9.07 -7.43
CA THR A 145 -12.87 -7.79 -8.09
C THR A 145 -12.58 -7.95 -9.58
N ARG A 146 -13.38 -7.34 -10.46
CA ARG A 146 -13.06 -7.35 -11.89
C ARG A 146 -12.16 -6.16 -12.23
N PHE A 147 -11.29 -6.33 -13.21
CA PHE A 147 -10.43 -5.25 -13.68
C PHE A 147 -11.21 -4.02 -14.12
N GLU A 148 -12.34 -4.21 -14.80
CA GLU A 148 -13.24 -3.12 -15.21
C GLU A 148 -13.90 -2.40 -14.02
N ASP A 149 -14.00 -3.03 -12.85
CA ASP A 149 -14.54 -2.37 -11.65
C ASP A 149 -13.47 -1.47 -11.03
N MET A 150 -12.18 -1.85 -11.12
CA MET A 150 -11.07 -1.01 -10.66
C MET A 150 -10.95 0.30 -11.38
N VAL A 151 -11.42 0.40 -12.62
CA VAL A 151 -11.38 1.65 -13.37
C VAL A 151 -12.57 2.57 -13.10
N LYS A 152 -13.68 2.04 -12.56
CA LYS A 152 -14.93 2.79 -12.33
C LYS A 152 -14.89 3.69 -11.12
N TYR A 153 -14.15 3.31 -10.08
CA TYR A 153 -14.16 4.03 -8.80
C TYR A 153 -13.01 5.01 -8.72
N ASP A 154 -13.22 6.17 -8.10
CA ASP A 154 -12.25 7.24 -7.92
C ASP A 154 -12.13 7.61 -6.45
N GLY A 155 -11.06 8.32 -6.09
CA GLY A 155 -10.89 8.89 -4.75
C GLY A 155 -10.16 7.98 -3.75
N PHE A 156 -9.80 6.75 -4.09
CA PHE A 156 -8.82 6.00 -3.31
C PHE A 156 -7.38 6.44 -3.66
N PHE A 157 -6.49 6.48 -2.67
CA PHE A 157 -5.10 6.88 -2.88
C PHE A 157 -4.21 5.71 -3.26
N ALA A 158 -4.57 4.49 -2.84
CA ALA A 158 -3.81 3.28 -3.11
C ALA A 158 -4.68 2.04 -3.28
N ILE A 159 -4.11 1.03 -3.93
CA ILE A 159 -4.61 -0.34 -4.02
C ILE A 159 -3.69 -1.23 -3.19
N GLU A 160 -4.22 -2.16 -2.43
CA GLU A 160 -3.42 -3.20 -1.80
C GLU A 160 -2.95 -4.22 -2.85
N ILE A 161 -1.65 -4.20 -3.13
CA ILE A 161 -1.00 -4.99 -4.19
C ILE A 161 -0.37 -6.27 -3.67
N TYR A 162 -0.18 -6.35 -2.35
CA TYR A 162 0.25 -7.54 -1.66
C TYR A 162 -0.47 -7.64 -0.31
N ASN A 163 -1.12 -8.76 -0.08
CA ASN A 163 -1.79 -9.09 1.18
C ASN A 163 -1.19 -10.40 1.70
N HIS A 164 -0.51 -10.33 2.85
CA HIS A 164 0.29 -11.47 3.33
C HIS A 164 -0.55 -12.65 3.81
N ALA A 165 -1.65 -12.41 4.53
CA ALA A 165 -2.51 -13.46 5.04
C ALA A 165 -3.10 -14.30 3.90
N THR A 166 -3.51 -13.64 2.81
CA THR A 166 -4.10 -14.30 1.63
C THR A 166 -3.10 -15.08 0.78
N GLU A 167 -1.79 -14.82 0.89
CA GLU A 167 -0.75 -15.64 0.25
C GLU A 167 -0.86 -17.09 0.70
N TRP A 168 -1.06 -17.28 2.01
CA TRP A 168 -1.04 -18.58 2.66
C TRP A 168 -2.42 -19.22 2.82
N SER A 169 -3.49 -18.41 2.89
CA SER A 169 -4.84 -18.92 3.13
C SER A 169 -5.59 -19.29 1.85
N THR A 170 -5.44 -18.50 0.78
CA THR A 170 -6.25 -18.62 -0.44
C THR A 170 -5.45 -18.51 -1.74
N SER A 171 -4.17 -18.15 -1.65
CA SER A 171 -3.30 -17.86 -2.79
C SER A 171 -3.89 -16.76 -3.70
N SER A 172 -4.40 -15.70 -3.08
CA SER A 172 -5.01 -14.53 -3.75
C SER A 172 -4.42 -13.19 -3.24
N SER A 173 -3.11 -13.19 -3.05
CA SER A 173 -2.32 -12.10 -2.47
C SER A 173 -1.85 -11.06 -3.48
N TYR A 174 -1.93 -11.30 -4.80
CA TYR A 174 -1.18 -10.55 -5.80
C TYR A 174 -2.05 -9.51 -6.52
N GLY A 175 -2.32 -8.41 -5.83
CA GLY A 175 -3.09 -7.26 -6.35
C GLY A 175 -2.36 -6.42 -7.41
N ALA A 176 -1.07 -6.67 -7.69
CA ALA A 176 -0.29 -5.82 -8.61
C ALA A 176 -0.82 -5.80 -10.06
N ALA A 177 -1.51 -6.85 -10.51
CA ALA A 177 -2.17 -6.85 -11.83
C ALA A 177 -3.36 -5.89 -11.88
N TYR A 178 -4.11 -5.74 -10.78
CA TYR A 178 -5.21 -4.78 -10.65
C TYR A 178 -4.68 -3.35 -10.67
N TRP A 179 -3.56 -3.14 -9.97
CA TRP A 179 -2.87 -1.87 -10.00
C TRP A 179 -2.34 -1.50 -11.38
N ASP A 180 -1.69 -2.44 -12.09
CA ASP A 180 -1.26 -2.23 -13.47
C ASP A 180 -2.46 -1.87 -14.37
N HIS A 181 -3.58 -2.56 -14.25
CA HIS A 181 -4.78 -2.25 -15.02
C HIS A 181 -5.33 -0.85 -14.71
N ALA A 182 -5.39 -0.45 -13.44
CA ALA A 182 -5.82 0.88 -13.04
C ALA A 182 -4.90 1.99 -13.61
N LEU A 183 -3.59 1.81 -13.50
CA LEU A 183 -2.60 2.77 -14.02
C LEU A 183 -2.68 2.92 -15.54
N GLN A 184 -2.78 1.80 -16.28
CA GLN A 184 -2.92 1.79 -17.75
C GLN A 184 -4.21 2.45 -18.24
N ASN A 185 -5.20 2.61 -17.37
CA ASN A 185 -6.46 3.30 -17.66
C ASN A 185 -6.50 4.71 -17.03
N GLY A 186 -5.34 5.30 -16.79
CA GLY A 186 -5.20 6.71 -16.42
C GLY A 186 -5.38 7.02 -14.93
N LYS A 187 -5.57 6.02 -14.06
CA LYS A 187 -5.60 6.27 -12.61
C LYS A 187 -4.22 6.63 -12.11
N ARG A 188 -4.17 7.60 -11.20
CA ARG A 188 -2.94 8.04 -10.52
C ARG A 188 -3.01 7.66 -9.05
N VAL A 189 -2.82 6.36 -8.79
CA VAL A 189 -2.93 5.75 -7.46
C VAL A 189 -1.67 4.94 -7.13
N PHE A 190 -1.34 4.83 -5.86
CA PHE A 190 -0.20 4.06 -5.38
C PHE A 190 -0.55 2.59 -5.11
N GLY A 191 0.45 1.79 -4.80
CA GLY A 191 0.29 0.39 -4.41
C GLY A 191 0.85 0.18 -3.00
N ILE A 192 0.09 -0.43 -2.10
CA ILE A 192 0.55 -0.77 -0.75
C ILE A 192 0.68 -2.29 -0.56
N ALA A 193 1.62 -2.71 0.27
CA ALA A 193 1.69 -4.07 0.78
C ALA A 193 1.27 -4.07 2.26
N GLY A 194 0.33 -4.94 2.62
CA GLY A 194 -0.23 -5.13 3.95
C GLY A 194 -0.17 -6.59 4.39
N ASP A 195 -0.50 -6.83 5.65
CA ASP A 195 -0.54 -8.20 6.17
C ASP A 195 -1.96 -8.77 6.16
N ASP A 196 -2.96 -7.96 6.52
CA ASP A 196 -4.34 -8.39 6.78
C ASP A 196 -4.36 -9.51 7.84
N SER A 197 -3.51 -9.32 8.85
CA SER A 197 -3.22 -10.37 9.83
C SER A 197 -4.28 -10.45 10.90
N HIS A 198 -4.81 -11.65 11.10
CA HIS A 198 -5.73 -12.02 12.16
C HIS A 198 -4.99 -12.74 13.29
N GLU A 199 -3.89 -13.42 12.98
CA GLU A 199 -3.05 -14.14 13.95
C GLU A 199 -1.63 -13.55 14.05
N HIS A 200 -1.13 -13.32 15.28
CA HIS A 200 0.19 -12.70 15.51
C HIS A 200 1.16 -13.57 16.33
N ASN A 201 1.04 -14.89 16.22
CA ASN A 201 1.89 -15.81 16.98
C ASN A 201 3.32 -15.88 16.38
N PRO A 202 4.37 -15.40 17.09
CA PRO A 202 5.74 -15.39 16.57
C PRO A 202 6.34 -16.79 16.37
N ASN A 203 5.72 -17.84 16.93
CA ASN A 203 6.21 -19.21 16.83
C ASN A 203 5.66 -19.97 15.62
N TRP A 204 4.72 -19.38 14.88
CA TRP A 204 4.17 -20.00 13.67
C TRP A 204 5.23 -20.12 12.58
N LYS A 205 5.25 -21.26 11.89
CA LYS A 205 6.17 -21.53 10.78
C LYS A 205 5.71 -20.88 9.47
N VAL A 206 4.41 -20.63 9.39
CA VAL A 206 3.79 -19.81 8.35
C VAL A 206 3.25 -18.58 9.08
N PRO A 207 4.04 -17.49 9.17
CA PRO A 207 3.58 -16.29 9.84
C PRO A 207 2.49 -15.60 9.02
N GLU A 208 1.48 -15.07 9.68
CA GLU A 208 0.42 -14.28 9.03
C GLU A 208 0.74 -12.76 9.08
N TYR A 209 1.74 -12.36 9.86
CA TYR A 209 2.14 -10.97 10.05
C TYR A 209 3.65 -10.76 9.86
N GLY A 210 4.01 -9.55 9.46
CA GLY A 210 5.36 -9.13 9.17
C GLY A 210 5.85 -9.49 7.77
N GLY A 211 4.95 -9.86 6.86
CA GLY A 211 5.28 -10.30 5.52
C GLY A 211 5.13 -9.20 4.48
N GLY A 212 4.03 -8.44 4.52
CA GLY A 212 3.82 -7.23 3.72
C GLY A 212 4.09 -5.96 4.52
N TRP A 213 4.60 -4.92 3.87
CA TRP A 213 4.81 -3.62 4.50
C TRP A 213 5.02 -2.47 3.51
N VAL A 214 4.79 -1.26 4.00
CA VAL A 214 5.27 -0.02 3.39
C VAL A 214 6.49 0.49 4.14
N LYS A 215 7.40 1.16 3.42
CA LYS A 215 8.51 1.90 4.03
C LYS A 215 8.45 3.34 3.58
N VAL A 216 8.18 4.22 4.53
CA VAL A 216 7.87 5.63 4.31
C VAL A 216 9.09 6.46 4.65
N GLN A 217 9.55 7.27 3.70
CA GLN A 217 10.57 8.29 3.94
C GLN A 217 9.88 9.53 4.52
N SER A 218 10.20 9.87 5.76
CA SER A 218 9.56 10.97 6.48
C SER A 218 10.56 11.65 7.40
N ALA A 219 10.43 12.97 7.58
CA ALA A 219 11.32 13.73 8.46
C ALA A 219 11.18 13.36 9.94
N ALA A 220 9.99 12.90 10.35
CA ALA A 220 9.71 12.47 11.71
C ALA A 220 8.67 11.35 11.75
N LEU A 221 8.70 10.59 12.84
CA LEU A 221 7.71 9.55 13.14
C LEU A 221 6.51 10.19 13.86
N THR A 222 5.71 10.93 13.11
CA THR A 222 4.43 11.47 13.58
C THR A 222 3.32 11.10 12.62
N HIS A 223 2.08 11.03 13.11
CA HIS A 223 0.92 10.74 12.29
C HIS A 223 0.80 11.69 11.09
N VAL A 224 1.00 12.99 11.32
CA VAL A 224 0.99 14.02 10.27
C VAL A 224 2.09 13.78 9.24
N ASP A 225 3.33 13.59 9.67
CA ASP A 225 4.46 13.47 8.74
C ASP A 225 4.40 12.18 7.93
N ILE A 226 4.03 11.05 8.54
CA ILE A 226 3.85 9.77 7.83
C ILE A 226 2.76 9.89 6.76
N VAL A 227 1.60 10.45 7.10
CA VAL A 227 0.49 10.62 6.15
C VAL A 227 0.85 11.59 5.03
N GLN A 228 1.55 12.69 5.32
CA GLN A 228 2.05 13.60 4.29
C GLN A 228 2.98 12.90 3.30
N SER A 229 3.93 12.10 3.80
CA SER A 229 4.84 11.32 2.96
C SER A 229 4.12 10.27 2.10
N LEU A 230 3.12 9.57 2.65
CA LEU A 230 2.28 8.64 1.90
C LEU A 230 1.56 9.35 0.74
N LYS A 231 0.92 10.51 0.99
CA LYS A 231 0.23 11.31 -0.04
C LYS A 231 1.16 11.80 -1.14
N GLN A 232 2.41 12.11 -0.80
CA GLN A 232 3.42 12.57 -1.73
C GLN A 232 4.10 11.43 -2.52
N GLY A 233 3.78 10.17 -2.20
CA GLY A 233 4.42 9.00 -2.81
C GLY A 233 5.87 8.78 -2.35
N GLN A 234 6.27 9.36 -1.21
CA GLN A 234 7.60 9.20 -0.60
C GLN A 234 7.71 7.89 0.18
N PHE A 235 7.38 6.78 -0.47
CA PHE A 235 7.44 5.45 0.11
C PHE A 235 7.60 4.40 -1.00
N TYR A 236 7.83 3.17 -0.57
CA TYR A 236 7.69 1.98 -1.42
C TYR A 236 7.05 0.86 -0.61
N SER A 237 6.58 -0.17 -1.32
CA SER A 237 5.94 -1.35 -0.73
C SER A 237 6.83 -2.56 -0.90
N SER A 238 6.77 -3.54 0.00
CA SER A 238 7.62 -4.71 -0.10
C SER A 238 7.11 -5.91 0.68
N SER A 239 7.49 -7.10 0.21
CA SER A 239 7.41 -8.36 0.94
C SER A 239 8.78 -8.93 1.36
N GLY A 240 9.87 -8.16 1.18
CA GLY A 240 11.21 -8.59 1.55
C GLY A 240 12.30 -7.58 1.18
N PRO A 241 12.57 -7.32 -0.12
CA PRO A 241 13.63 -6.42 -0.56
C PRO A 241 13.44 -4.98 -0.08
N GLU A 242 14.53 -4.23 0.01
CA GLU A 242 14.50 -2.80 0.35
C GLU A 242 14.92 -1.96 -0.86
N ILE A 243 14.24 -0.84 -1.08
CA ILE A 243 14.67 0.21 -2.02
C ILE A 243 15.33 1.31 -1.21
N TYR A 244 16.59 1.58 -1.51
CA TYR A 244 17.40 2.59 -0.83
C TYR A 244 17.31 3.94 -1.52
N ASP A 245 17.24 3.95 -2.85
CA ASP A 245 17.22 5.18 -3.62
C ASP A 245 16.41 5.02 -4.91
N LEU A 246 15.69 6.08 -5.30
CA LEU A 246 14.94 6.13 -6.55
C LEU A 246 14.87 7.57 -7.03
N ARG A 247 15.45 7.84 -8.20
CA ARG A 247 15.52 9.21 -8.72
C ARG A 247 15.59 9.27 -10.24
N VAL A 248 15.18 10.42 -10.75
CA VAL A 248 15.37 10.80 -12.14
C VAL A 248 16.45 11.86 -12.22
N GLU A 249 17.51 11.57 -12.96
CA GLU A 249 18.62 12.49 -13.25
C GLU A 249 19.00 12.36 -14.73
N ASP A 250 19.12 13.49 -15.43
CA ASP A 250 19.56 13.54 -16.84
C ASP A 250 18.76 12.62 -17.79
N GLY A 251 17.45 12.49 -17.53
CA GLY A 251 16.53 11.65 -18.32
C GLY A 251 16.64 10.14 -18.05
N GLN A 252 17.37 9.74 -17.01
CA GLN A 252 17.47 8.35 -16.55
C GLN A 252 16.68 8.17 -15.25
N LEU A 253 15.86 7.13 -15.15
CA LEU A 253 15.35 6.63 -13.88
C LEU A 253 16.35 5.62 -13.33
N SER A 254 16.90 5.89 -12.15
CA SER A 254 17.88 5.04 -11.47
C SER A 254 17.33 4.56 -10.14
N ILE A 255 17.69 3.33 -9.77
CA ILE A 255 17.31 2.69 -8.51
C ILE A 255 18.53 2.06 -7.83
N GLU A 256 18.58 2.15 -6.50
CA GLU A 256 19.45 1.33 -5.64
C GLU A 256 18.59 0.53 -4.67
N CYS A 257 18.90 -0.76 -4.48
CA CYS A 257 18.11 -1.67 -3.64
C CYS A 257 18.99 -2.70 -2.93
N SER A 258 18.39 -3.44 -1.99
CA SER A 258 19.01 -4.63 -1.40
C SER A 258 19.39 -5.66 -2.49
N PRO A 259 20.33 -6.58 -2.24
CA PRO A 259 20.70 -7.63 -3.20
C PRO A 259 19.48 -8.40 -3.74
N CYS A 260 19.22 -8.28 -5.03
CA CYS A 260 18.08 -8.88 -5.71
C CYS A 260 18.55 -9.84 -6.81
N LYS A 261 17.71 -10.82 -7.13
CA LYS A 261 17.87 -11.69 -8.28
C LYS A 261 17.57 -10.93 -9.57
N PHE A 262 16.54 -10.08 -9.56
CA PHE A 262 16.13 -9.28 -10.71
C PHE A 262 15.69 -7.87 -10.31
N ILE A 263 15.90 -6.91 -11.21
CA ILE A 263 15.28 -5.58 -11.17
C ILE A 263 14.52 -5.40 -12.49
N MET A 264 13.22 -5.11 -12.41
CA MET A 264 12.34 -4.96 -13.56
C MET A 264 11.75 -3.56 -13.60
N PHE A 265 11.92 -2.88 -14.73
CA PHE A 265 11.24 -1.62 -14.99
C PHE A 265 9.97 -1.88 -15.79
N LYS A 266 8.83 -1.62 -15.16
CA LYS A 266 7.50 -1.73 -15.76
C LYS A 266 7.08 -0.34 -16.24
N ALA A 267 7.25 -0.12 -17.53
CA ALA A 267 6.78 1.08 -18.23
C ALA A 267 5.49 0.77 -19.00
N PHE A 268 4.73 1.81 -19.34
CA PHE A 268 3.58 1.73 -20.22
C PHE A 268 3.53 3.00 -21.10
N PRO A 269 3.14 2.94 -22.38
CA PRO A 269 2.85 1.74 -23.19
C PRO A 269 4.10 1.02 -23.72
N LEU A 270 5.29 1.58 -23.48
CA LEU A 270 6.57 0.95 -23.83
C LEU A 270 6.96 -0.12 -22.80
N ARG A 271 8.09 -0.80 -23.01
CA ARG A 271 8.64 -1.80 -22.08
C ARG A 271 9.96 -1.31 -21.51
N GLY A 272 10.12 -1.40 -20.19
CA GLY A 272 11.41 -1.20 -19.54
C GLY A 272 12.26 -2.48 -19.54
N PRO A 273 13.55 -2.37 -19.19
CA PRO A 273 14.44 -3.52 -19.13
C PRO A 273 14.12 -4.47 -17.96
N PHE A 274 14.47 -5.73 -18.16
CA PHE A 274 14.55 -6.75 -17.11
C PHE A 274 16.03 -7.06 -16.87
N VAL A 275 16.53 -6.68 -15.69
CA VAL A 275 17.96 -6.70 -15.35
C VAL A 275 18.25 -7.83 -14.38
N GLY A 276 19.26 -8.64 -14.69
CA GLY A 276 19.78 -9.72 -13.84
C GLY A 276 21.09 -10.28 -14.40
N ASN A 277 21.89 -10.92 -13.54
CA ASN A 277 23.16 -11.52 -13.94
C ASN A 277 22.98 -13.00 -14.33
N TYR A 278 22.51 -13.27 -15.55
CA TYR A 278 22.17 -14.64 -15.98
C TYR A 278 23.34 -15.62 -16.06
N GLU A 279 24.55 -15.13 -16.34
CA GLU A 279 25.74 -15.98 -16.46
C GLU A 279 26.33 -16.36 -15.11
N SER A 280 26.46 -15.39 -14.19
CA SER A 280 27.10 -15.61 -12.88
C SER A 280 26.11 -15.99 -11.78
N GLY A 281 24.85 -15.57 -11.90
CA GLY A 281 23.86 -15.69 -10.83
C GLY A 281 24.08 -14.73 -9.65
N GLU A 282 25.06 -13.83 -9.74
CA GLU A 282 25.35 -12.85 -8.69
C GLU A 282 24.18 -11.84 -8.54
N PRO A 283 23.91 -11.32 -7.33
CA PRO A 283 22.85 -10.37 -7.12
C PRO A 283 23.07 -9.06 -7.89
N VAL A 284 21.98 -8.41 -8.27
CA VAL A 284 21.93 -7.02 -8.72
C VAL A 284 21.39 -6.14 -7.61
N SER A 285 21.95 -4.96 -7.43
CA SER A 285 21.54 -3.99 -6.39
C SER A 285 21.33 -2.58 -6.94
N GLN A 286 21.53 -2.39 -8.23
CA GLN A 286 21.39 -1.11 -8.91
C GLN A 286 21.02 -1.36 -10.37
N ALA A 287 20.19 -0.48 -10.94
CA ALA A 287 19.88 -0.46 -12.36
C ALA A 287 19.36 0.91 -12.76
N SER A 288 19.34 1.17 -14.07
CA SER A 288 18.72 2.38 -14.62
C SER A 288 18.11 2.12 -15.98
N MET A 289 17.21 3.02 -16.40
CA MET A 289 16.69 3.07 -17.75
C MET A 289 16.51 4.50 -18.23
N ALA A 290 16.64 4.71 -19.55
CA ALA A 290 16.23 5.94 -20.19
C ALA A 290 14.70 6.08 -20.13
N ILE A 291 14.23 7.29 -19.86
CA ILE A 291 12.82 7.65 -19.91
C ILE A 291 12.51 8.14 -21.32
N GLU A 292 11.46 7.61 -21.92
CA GLU A 292 10.95 8.07 -23.22
C GLU A 292 9.70 8.93 -22.99
N GLU A 293 9.53 10.00 -23.79
CA GLU A 293 8.40 10.94 -23.61
C GLU A 293 7.03 10.30 -23.84
N ASP A 294 6.97 9.23 -24.65
CA ASP A 294 5.74 8.48 -24.93
C ASP A 294 5.32 7.53 -23.80
N MET A 295 6.16 7.33 -22.77
CA MET A 295 5.78 6.56 -21.58
C MET A 295 4.80 7.39 -20.73
N GLU A 296 3.74 6.77 -20.21
CA GLU A 296 2.82 7.39 -19.26
C GLU A 296 3.37 7.31 -17.83
N TYR A 297 3.83 6.12 -17.44
CA TYR A 297 4.45 5.88 -16.15
C TYR A 297 5.54 4.81 -16.23
N ILE A 298 6.44 4.83 -15.24
CA ILE A 298 7.44 3.79 -15.00
C ILE A 298 7.39 3.42 -13.51
N ARG A 299 7.35 2.13 -13.20
CA ARG A 299 7.52 1.63 -11.83
C ARG A 299 8.55 0.51 -11.82
N VAL A 300 9.18 0.28 -10.68
CA VAL A 300 10.27 -0.69 -10.53
C VAL A 300 9.85 -1.81 -9.58
N GLU A 301 10.12 -3.05 -9.98
CA GLU A 301 10.01 -4.23 -9.12
C GLU A 301 11.40 -4.83 -8.89
N CYS A 302 11.79 -4.97 -7.62
CA CYS A 302 13.02 -5.65 -7.21
C CYS A 302 12.64 -7.00 -6.62
N ILE A 303 13.19 -8.10 -7.13
CA ILE A 303 12.80 -9.46 -6.76
C ILE A 303 14.01 -10.18 -6.15
N ASP A 304 13.91 -10.67 -4.92
CA ASP A 304 14.99 -11.44 -4.29
C ASP A 304 15.06 -12.91 -4.78
N PHE A 305 15.97 -13.69 -4.19
CA PHE A 305 16.14 -15.11 -4.52
C PHE A 305 15.05 -16.02 -3.95
N GLN A 306 14.24 -15.53 -3.02
CA GLN A 306 13.12 -16.24 -2.40
C GLN A 306 11.80 -15.96 -3.14
N GLY A 307 11.78 -14.97 -4.04
CA GLY A 307 10.60 -14.56 -4.79
C GLY A 307 9.84 -13.40 -4.13
N ASN A 308 10.35 -12.83 -3.04
CA ASN A 308 9.80 -11.62 -2.43
C ASN A 308 10.07 -10.42 -3.33
N VAL A 309 9.19 -9.43 -3.28
CA VAL A 309 9.21 -8.29 -4.20
C VAL A 309 9.15 -6.98 -3.44
N ALA A 310 9.92 -5.99 -3.86
CA ALA A 310 9.70 -4.59 -3.53
C ALA A 310 9.16 -3.86 -4.76
N TRP A 311 8.13 -3.03 -4.56
CA TRP A 311 7.45 -2.24 -5.59
C TRP A 311 7.67 -0.76 -5.31
N SER A 312 8.28 -0.04 -6.26
CA SER A 312 8.29 1.41 -6.22
C SER A 312 6.92 1.99 -6.56
N ASN A 313 6.66 3.22 -6.12
CA ASN A 313 5.57 4.01 -6.68
C ASN A 313 5.80 4.32 -8.17
N PRO A 314 4.73 4.54 -8.96
CA PRO A 314 4.82 4.98 -10.34
C PRO A 314 5.43 6.37 -10.45
N VAL A 315 6.46 6.47 -11.27
CA VAL A 315 7.02 7.71 -11.80
C VAL A 315 6.18 8.09 -13.02
N PHE A 316 5.27 9.05 -12.85
CA PHE A 316 4.48 9.59 -13.95
C PHE A 316 5.33 10.53 -14.81
N VAL A 317 5.49 10.19 -16.08
CA VAL A 317 6.41 10.90 -16.99
C VAL A 317 5.92 12.32 -17.30
N ALA A 318 4.59 12.53 -17.33
CA ALA A 318 3.99 13.86 -17.46
C ALA A 318 4.52 14.86 -16.40
N ASP A 319 4.78 14.40 -15.17
CA ASP A 319 5.32 15.25 -14.09
C ASP A 319 6.79 15.64 -14.29
N LEU A 320 7.49 14.95 -15.19
CA LEU A 320 8.91 15.18 -15.52
C LEU A 320 9.08 16.07 -16.77
N ILE A 321 8.04 16.15 -17.61
CA ILE A 321 8.04 16.95 -18.85
C ILE A 321 7.48 18.35 -18.60
N GLN A 322 6.52 18.52 -17.69
CA GLN A 322 5.92 19.82 -17.42
C GLN A 322 6.88 20.77 -16.66
N GLY A 323 7.53 21.62 -17.44
CA GLY A 323 8.04 22.94 -17.07
C GLY A 323 7.68 23.92 -18.19
N GLY A 324 6.51 24.55 -18.09
CA GLY A 324 6.02 25.53 -19.06
C GLY A 324 4.51 25.80 -19.00
N GLU A 325 4.04 26.36 -17.89
CA GLU A 325 3.10 27.49 -17.91
C GLU A 325 3.64 28.58 -16.97
#